data_AF-A0A3S0W3J6-F1
#
_entry.id   AF-A0A3S0W3J6-F1
#
_cell.length_a   1.000
_cell.length_b   1.000
_cell.length_c   1.000
_cell.angle_alpha   90.00
_cell.angle_beta   90.00
_cell.angle_gamma   90.00
#
_symmetry.space_group_name_H-M   'P 1'
#
loop_
_entity.id
_entity.type
_entity.pdbx_description
1 polymer ?
#
loop_
_entity_poly.entity_id
_entity_poly.type
_entity_poly.pdbx_seq_one_letter_code
_entity_poly.pdbx_strand_id
1 'polypeptide(L)'
;MDAAKEVTATFTPPRYTLTVSRTGTGSGTVTSDPAGISCGSDCSEPYTSGTVVTLTATAASGSTFAGWSGACTGTASTCTVTMSAAKTVTATFAPPRYTLTVSKAGTGSGTVTSSPAGISCGTDCSESYTSSTAVTLTARAASGSTFAGWSGACTGTASTCKVSMSAAKAVAATFNRSMSSSYPTEAALLTTLVPGAYTAIVRGAGTTAGNALVEVFDQD
;
A
#
# COMPACT_ATOMS: atom_id res chain seq x y z
N MET A 1 -17.51 -48.95 -70.79
CA MET A 1 -17.61 -47.60 -70.20
C MET A 1 -16.91 -47.69 -68.86
N ASP A 2 -15.69 -47.18 -68.76
CA ASP A 2 -14.98 -47.11 -67.49
C ASP A 2 -15.63 -46.02 -66.63
N ALA A 3 -16.12 -46.41 -65.45
CA ALA A 3 -16.65 -45.47 -64.48
C ALA A 3 -15.52 -44.57 -63.95
N ALA A 4 -15.78 -43.26 -63.86
CA ALA A 4 -14.86 -42.32 -63.24
C ALA A 4 -14.58 -42.76 -61.79
N LYS A 5 -13.33 -43.10 -61.48
CA LYS A 5 -12.86 -43.34 -60.12
C LYS A 5 -12.37 -42.02 -59.56
N GLU A 6 -13.15 -41.43 -58.67
CA GLU A 6 -12.67 -40.30 -57.89
C GLU A 6 -11.86 -40.78 -56.69
N VAL A 7 -10.70 -40.16 -56.48
CA VAL A 7 -9.88 -40.32 -55.28
C VAL A 7 -9.97 -39.00 -54.53
N THR A 8 -10.61 -39.02 -53.36
CA THR A 8 -10.65 -37.86 -52.46
C THR A 8 -9.54 -37.98 -51.44
N ALA A 9 -8.64 -37.00 -51.39
CA ALA A 9 -7.63 -36.88 -50.33
C ALA A 9 -8.15 -35.93 -49.24
N THR A 10 -8.28 -36.43 -48.02
CA THR A 10 -8.69 -35.62 -46.86
C THR A 10 -7.45 -35.11 -46.13
N PHE A 11 -7.26 -33.80 -46.08
CA PHE A 11 -6.21 -33.15 -45.30
C PHE A 11 -6.78 -32.58 -44.01
N THR A 12 -6.53 -33.24 -42.88
CA THR A 12 -6.90 -32.71 -41.56
C THR A 12 -5.79 -31.79 -41.06
N PRO A 13 -6.06 -30.51 -40.77
CA PRO A 13 -5.02 -29.62 -40.28
C PRO A 13 -4.49 -30.07 -38.90
N PRO A 14 -3.20 -29.88 -38.61
CA PRO A 14 -2.64 -30.26 -37.32
C PRO A 14 -3.28 -29.44 -36.19
N ARG A 15 -3.38 -30.04 -35.00
CA ARG A 15 -3.79 -29.35 -33.76
C ARG A 15 -2.58 -29.13 -32.86
N TYR A 16 -2.55 -28.00 -32.19
CA TYR A 16 -1.51 -27.60 -31.24
C TYR A 16 -2.13 -27.23 -29.90
N THR A 17 -1.53 -27.70 -28.82
CA THR A 17 -1.98 -27.40 -27.45
C THR A 17 -1.59 -25.98 -27.06
N LEU A 18 -2.59 -25.21 -26.61
CA LEU A 18 -2.38 -23.97 -25.87
C LEU A 18 -2.50 -24.27 -24.39
N THR A 19 -1.46 -23.94 -23.62
CA THR A 19 -1.44 -24.09 -22.16
C THR A 19 -1.47 -22.73 -21.50
N VAL A 20 -2.34 -22.54 -20.52
CA VAL A 20 -2.39 -21.34 -19.68
C VAL A 20 -1.84 -21.67 -18.29
N SER A 21 -0.90 -20.87 -17.81
CA SER A 21 -0.46 -20.91 -16.41
C SER A 21 -0.96 -19.67 -15.67
N ARG A 22 -1.26 -19.82 -14.38
CA ARG A 22 -1.60 -18.71 -13.49
C ARG A 22 -0.51 -18.56 -12.45
N THR A 23 -0.06 -17.33 -12.23
CA THR A 23 0.99 -17.02 -11.26
C THR A 23 0.66 -15.78 -10.43
N GLY A 24 1.51 -15.49 -9.45
CA GLY A 24 1.31 -14.40 -8.49
C GLY A 24 0.60 -14.87 -7.21
N THR A 25 0.41 -13.94 -6.27
CA THR A 25 -0.21 -14.21 -4.97
C THR A 25 -1.70 -13.92 -4.95
N GLY A 26 -2.23 -13.34 -6.04
CA GLY A 26 -3.66 -13.15 -6.24
C GLY A 26 -4.32 -14.38 -6.86
N SER A 27 -5.62 -14.31 -7.05
CA SER A 27 -6.45 -15.34 -7.65
C SER A 27 -7.32 -14.79 -8.78
N GLY A 28 -7.68 -15.68 -9.69
CA GLY A 28 -8.49 -15.36 -10.86
C GLY A 28 -8.65 -16.56 -11.78
N THR A 29 -9.42 -16.38 -12.84
CA THR A 29 -9.67 -17.38 -13.88
C THR A 29 -9.25 -16.83 -15.24
N VAL A 30 -8.96 -17.73 -16.17
CA VAL A 30 -8.75 -17.39 -17.59
C VAL A 30 -9.67 -18.24 -18.44
N THR A 31 -10.42 -17.62 -19.33
CA THR A 31 -11.25 -18.31 -20.33
C THR A 31 -10.73 -18.04 -21.74
N SER A 32 -11.11 -18.86 -22.71
CA SER A 32 -10.77 -18.67 -24.13
C SER A 32 -12.00 -18.53 -25.03
N ASP A 33 -11.80 -17.84 -26.15
CA ASP A 33 -12.66 -17.90 -27.33
C ASP A 33 -11.78 -18.18 -28.58
N PRO A 34 -11.96 -19.29 -29.33
CA PRO A 34 -12.95 -20.33 -29.14
C PRO A 34 -12.88 -21.03 -27.77
N ALA A 35 -14.03 -21.46 -27.27
CA ALA A 35 -14.16 -22.12 -25.97
C ALA A 35 -13.31 -23.40 -25.90
N GLY A 36 -12.73 -23.64 -24.73
CA GLY A 36 -11.91 -24.83 -24.45
C GLY A 36 -11.06 -24.67 -23.20
N ILE A 37 -10.52 -23.47 -22.96
CA ILE A 37 -9.82 -23.15 -21.71
C ILE A 37 -10.78 -22.49 -20.73
N SER A 38 -10.83 -23.03 -19.51
CA SER A 38 -11.46 -22.43 -18.34
C SER A 38 -10.54 -22.65 -17.14
N CYS A 39 -9.42 -21.92 -17.15
CA CYS A 39 -8.30 -22.07 -16.25
C CYS A 39 -8.64 -21.50 -14.88
N GLY A 40 -9.47 -22.27 -14.20
CA GLY A 40 -9.66 -22.43 -12.77
C GLY A 40 -9.43 -23.90 -12.41
N SER A 41 -9.95 -24.78 -13.28
CA SER A 41 -9.83 -26.24 -13.26
C SER A 41 -9.21 -26.83 -14.53
N ASP A 42 -9.37 -26.20 -15.70
CA ASP A 42 -8.85 -26.70 -16.98
C ASP A 42 -8.06 -25.64 -17.73
N CYS A 43 -6.77 -25.90 -17.91
CA CYS A 43 -5.80 -24.91 -18.35
C CYS A 43 -5.11 -25.28 -19.67
N SER A 44 -5.59 -26.29 -20.40
CA SER A 44 -4.98 -26.66 -21.68
C SER A 44 -6.00 -27.15 -22.70
N GLU A 45 -5.95 -26.64 -23.93
CA GLU A 45 -6.81 -27.09 -25.02
C GLU A 45 -6.03 -27.21 -26.33
N PRO A 46 -6.21 -28.29 -27.12
CA PRO A 46 -5.72 -28.37 -28.50
C PRO A 46 -6.56 -27.56 -29.49
N TYR A 47 -5.96 -26.57 -30.15
CA TYR A 47 -6.61 -25.82 -31.23
C TYR A 47 -6.04 -26.18 -32.58
N THR A 48 -6.86 -26.12 -33.63
CA THR A 48 -6.40 -26.26 -35.02
C THR A 48 -5.37 -25.19 -35.36
N SER A 49 -4.36 -25.55 -36.16
CA SER A 49 -3.39 -24.60 -36.69
C SER A 49 -4.10 -23.47 -37.45
N GLY A 50 -3.63 -22.23 -37.27
CA GLY A 50 -4.22 -21.01 -37.79
C GLY A 50 -5.31 -20.38 -36.91
N THR A 51 -5.87 -21.11 -35.94
CA THR A 51 -6.90 -20.56 -35.05
C THR A 51 -6.35 -19.38 -34.25
N VAL A 52 -7.11 -18.28 -34.23
CA VAL A 52 -6.86 -17.14 -33.34
C VAL A 52 -7.67 -17.35 -32.07
N VAL A 53 -6.98 -17.50 -30.94
CA VAL A 53 -7.59 -17.70 -29.62
C VAL A 53 -7.48 -16.41 -28.82
N THR A 54 -8.61 -15.89 -28.34
CA THR A 54 -8.67 -14.76 -27.41
C THR A 54 -8.81 -15.28 -26.00
N LEU A 55 -7.78 -15.10 -25.18
CA LEU A 55 -7.80 -15.38 -23.74
C LEU A 55 -8.36 -14.16 -23.00
N THR A 56 -9.20 -14.39 -22.00
CA THR A 56 -9.77 -13.35 -21.13
C THR A 56 -9.48 -13.69 -19.67
N ALA A 57 -8.77 -12.80 -18.97
CA ALA A 57 -8.50 -12.92 -17.54
C ALA A 57 -9.57 -12.22 -16.72
N THR A 58 -10.09 -12.90 -15.71
CA THR A 58 -11.03 -12.36 -14.73
C THR A 58 -10.43 -12.50 -13.33
N ALA A 59 -10.09 -11.39 -12.69
CA ALA A 59 -9.58 -11.40 -11.32
C ALA A 59 -10.70 -11.72 -10.32
N ALA A 60 -10.39 -12.52 -9.30
CA ALA A 60 -11.31 -12.78 -8.21
C ALA A 60 -11.35 -11.60 -7.21
N SER A 61 -12.32 -11.61 -6.30
CA SER A 61 -12.43 -10.59 -5.24
C SER A 61 -11.13 -10.50 -4.42
N GLY A 62 -10.63 -9.29 -4.21
CA GLY A 62 -9.36 -9.05 -3.50
C GLY A 62 -8.11 -9.26 -4.35
N SER A 63 -8.27 -9.47 -5.66
CA SER A 63 -7.16 -9.59 -6.62
C SER A 63 -7.34 -8.64 -7.80
N THR A 64 -6.24 -8.40 -8.49
CA THR A 64 -6.13 -7.61 -9.71
C THR A 64 -5.38 -8.43 -10.75
N PHE A 65 -5.70 -8.22 -12.03
CA PHE A 65 -4.94 -8.78 -13.12
C PHE A 65 -3.72 -7.90 -13.39
N ALA A 66 -2.52 -8.48 -13.26
CA ALA A 66 -1.25 -7.75 -13.40
C ALA A 66 -0.70 -7.79 -14.84
N GLY A 67 -1.04 -8.82 -15.63
CA GLY A 67 -0.65 -8.90 -17.02
C GLY A 67 -0.41 -10.33 -17.54
N TRP A 68 -0.19 -10.39 -18.85
CA TRP A 68 0.12 -11.58 -19.62
C TRP A 68 1.63 -11.67 -19.91
N SER A 69 2.15 -12.90 -19.96
CA SER A 69 3.48 -13.19 -20.51
C SER A 69 3.52 -14.52 -21.28
N GLY A 70 4.60 -14.78 -22.01
CA GLY A 70 4.76 -15.97 -22.85
C GLY A 70 4.35 -15.71 -24.30
N ALA A 71 3.47 -16.56 -24.85
CA ALA A 71 3.06 -16.49 -26.26
C ALA A 71 2.21 -15.25 -26.61
N CYS A 72 1.71 -14.54 -25.59
CA CYS A 72 1.14 -13.20 -25.74
C CYS A 72 1.47 -12.38 -24.47
N THR A 73 1.50 -11.06 -24.60
CA THR A 73 1.97 -10.13 -23.54
C THR A 73 1.06 -8.91 -23.46
N GLY A 74 1.06 -8.23 -22.32
CA GLY A 74 0.33 -6.98 -22.12
C GLY A 74 -0.48 -6.96 -20.82
N THR A 75 -1.10 -5.82 -20.52
CA THR A 75 -1.85 -5.59 -19.28
C THR A 75 -3.37 -5.51 -19.50
N ALA A 76 -3.83 -5.53 -20.75
CA ALA A 76 -5.24 -5.64 -21.07
C ALA A 76 -5.81 -6.96 -20.54
N SER A 77 -7.08 -6.96 -20.12
CA SER A 77 -7.75 -8.18 -19.64
C SER A 77 -7.84 -9.29 -20.70
N THR A 78 -7.67 -8.95 -21.97
CA THR A 78 -7.69 -9.89 -23.10
C THR A 78 -6.32 -10.04 -23.75
N CYS A 79 -6.02 -11.23 -24.28
CA CYS A 79 -4.77 -11.56 -24.96
C CYS A 79 -5.03 -12.50 -26.15
N THR A 80 -4.61 -12.10 -27.35
CA THR A 80 -4.83 -12.89 -28.56
C THR A 80 -3.60 -13.72 -28.92
N VAL A 81 -3.81 -15.00 -29.24
CA VAL A 81 -2.78 -15.96 -29.63
C VAL A 81 -3.18 -16.64 -30.93
N THR A 82 -2.35 -16.53 -31.97
CA THR A 82 -2.52 -17.32 -33.19
C THR A 82 -1.79 -18.64 -33.06
N MET A 83 -2.48 -19.75 -33.25
CA MET A 83 -1.96 -21.10 -33.05
C MET A 83 -1.18 -21.59 -34.27
N SER A 84 0.14 -21.66 -34.16
CA SER A 84 1.04 -22.19 -35.20
C SER A 84 1.97 -23.30 -34.70
N ALA A 85 1.98 -23.50 -33.38
CA ALA A 85 2.74 -24.51 -32.65
C ALA A 85 2.12 -24.62 -31.26
N ALA A 86 2.58 -25.57 -30.45
CA ALA A 86 2.25 -25.59 -29.03
C ALA A 86 2.75 -24.30 -28.36
N LYS A 87 1.92 -23.68 -27.53
CA LYS A 87 2.17 -22.36 -26.94
C LYS A 87 1.78 -22.34 -25.48
N THR A 88 2.48 -21.52 -24.70
CA THR A 88 2.17 -21.28 -23.29
C THR A 88 1.95 -19.79 -23.06
N VAL A 89 0.88 -19.46 -22.34
CA VAL A 89 0.58 -18.11 -21.87
C VAL A 89 0.49 -18.12 -20.36
N THR A 90 1.02 -17.09 -19.71
CA THR A 90 0.94 -16.92 -18.26
C THR A 90 0.10 -15.70 -17.93
N ALA A 91 -0.94 -15.89 -17.12
CA ALA A 91 -1.70 -14.83 -16.49
C ALA A 91 -1.17 -14.59 -15.07
N THR A 92 -0.85 -13.34 -14.74
CA THR A 92 -0.42 -12.99 -13.38
C THR A 92 -1.54 -12.26 -12.65
N PHE A 93 -1.89 -12.74 -11.46
CA PHE A 93 -2.84 -12.08 -10.56
C PHE A 93 -2.13 -11.68 -9.27
N ALA A 94 -2.43 -10.48 -8.76
CA ALA A 94 -1.86 -9.97 -7.52
C ALA A 94 -2.91 -9.22 -6.71
N PRO A 95 -2.86 -9.22 -5.37
CA PRO A 95 -3.73 -8.35 -4.59
C PRO A 95 -3.46 -6.87 -4.91
N PRO A 96 -4.48 -6.00 -4.84
CA PRO A 96 -4.28 -4.58 -5.08
C PRO A 96 -3.30 -3.99 -4.05
N ARG A 97 -2.62 -2.92 -4.43
CA ARG A 97 -1.77 -2.14 -3.51
C ARG A 97 -2.40 -0.79 -3.25
N TYR A 98 -2.25 -0.31 -2.03
CA TYR A 98 -2.81 0.96 -1.56
C TYR A 98 -1.72 1.81 -0.93
N THR A 99 -1.73 3.09 -1.24
CA THR A 99 -0.78 4.07 -0.70
C THR A 99 -1.18 4.50 0.71
N LEU A 100 -0.24 4.41 1.64
CA LEU A 100 -0.32 5.01 2.97
C LEU A 100 0.58 6.24 2.99
N THR A 101 -0.01 7.40 3.28
CA THR A 101 0.73 8.66 3.42
C THR A 101 0.75 9.11 4.88
N VAL A 102 1.91 9.57 5.34
CA VAL A 102 2.10 10.13 6.68
C VAL A 102 2.40 11.62 6.57
N SER A 103 1.70 12.44 7.34
CA SER A 103 2.06 13.85 7.52
C SER A 103 2.56 14.09 8.94
N LYS A 104 3.38 15.13 9.11
CA LYS A 104 3.79 15.62 10.43
C LYS A 104 3.12 16.96 10.68
N ALA A 105 2.63 17.15 11.90
CA ALA A 105 1.96 18.37 12.36
C ALA A 105 2.54 18.83 13.70
N GLY A 106 2.09 20.01 14.16
CA GLY A 106 2.53 20.62 15.41
C GLY A 106 3.78 21.48 15.27
N THR A 107 4.25 22.04 16.39
CA THR A 107 5.35 23.02 16.43
C THR A 107 6.74 22.37 16.61
N GLY A 108 6.75 21.10 16.99
CA GLY A 108 7.95 20.30 17.22
C GLY A 108 8.40 19.56 15.98
N SER A 109 9.38 18.68 16.18
CA SER A 109 9.91 17.83 15.12
C SER A 109 10.06 16.38 15.59
N GLY A 110 10.11 15.48 14.62
CA GLY A 110 10.23 14.05 14.84
C GLY A 110 10.27 13.29 13.52
N THR A 111 10.38 11.98 13.66
CA THR A 111 10.32 11.02 12.55
C THR A 111 9.21 10.02 12.78
N VAL A 112 8.69 9.46 11.69
CA VAL A 112 7.77 8.31 11.73
C VAL A 112 8.34 7.21 10.86
N THR A 113 8.44 6.00 11.38
CA THR A 113 8.82 4.81 10.61
C THR A 113 7.69 3.80 10.55
N SER A 114 7.74 2.85 9.62
CA SER A 114 6.74 1.79 9.50
C SER A 114 7.32 0.38 9.64
N SER A 115 6.48 -0.55 10.08
CA SER A 115 6.67 -2.00 9.92
C SER A 115 5.40 -2.61 9.30
N PRO A 116 5.43 -3.25 8.12
CA PRO A 116 6.61 -3.47 7.26
C PRO A 116 7.32 -2.18 6.85
N ALA A 117 8.62 -2.27 6.59
CA ALA A 117 9.44 -1.13 6.20
C ALA A 117 8.93 -0.50 4.89
N GLY A 118 9.11 0.80 4.75
CA GLY A 118 8.76 1.57 3.55
C GLY A 118 8.54 3.05 3.83
N ILE A 119 8.03 3.41 5.02
CA ILE A 119 7.93 4.80 5.45
C ILE A 119 9.07 5.12 6.41
N SER A 120 9.76 6.24 6.14
CA SER A 120 10.73 6.88 7.03
C SER A 120 10.54 8.40 6.93
N CYS A 121 9.44 8.87 7.51
CA CYS A 121 8.93 10.22 7.37
C CYS A 121 9.73 11.20 8.23
N GLY A 122 10.96 11.42 7.77
CA GLY A 122 11.73 12.67 7.83
C GLY A 122 12.08 13.13 6.41
N THR A 123 12.22 12.17 5.47
CA THR A 123 12.49 12.38 4.04
C THR A 123 11.49 11.66 3.13
N ASP A 124 10.95 10.51 3.55
CA ASP A 124 9.98 9.73 2.77
C ASP A 124 8.74 9.38 3.59
N CYS A 125 7.61 9.91 3.16
CA CYS A 125 6.38 9.93 3.92
C CYS A 125 5.25 9.15 3.24
N SER A 126 5.53 8.34 2.22
CA SER A 126 4.48 7.61 1.49
C SER A 126 4.97 6.27 0.96
N GLU A 127 4.20 5.20 1.16
CA GLU A 127 4.53 3.86 0.65
C GLU A 127 3.28 3.13 0.16
N SER A 128 3.43 2.25 -0.83
CA SER A 128 2.37 1.39 -1.37
C SER A 128 2.44 -0.04 -0.80
N TYR A 129 1.52 -0.33 0.10
CA TYR A 129 1.39 -1.66 0.72
C TYR A 129 0.33 -2.51 0.03
N THR A 130 0.54 -3.82 -0.01
CA THR A 130 -0.47 -4.77 -0.48
C THR A 130 -1.73 -4.69 0.41
N SER A 131 -2.90 -4.87 -0.18
CA SER A 131 -4.17 -4.92 0.55
C SER A 131 -4.12 -5.93 1.70
N SER A 132 -4.85 -5.63 2.77
CA SER A 132 -4.90 -6.38 4.03
C SER A 132 -3.59 -6.40 4.83
N THR A 133 -2.53 -5.73 4.36
CA THR A 133 -1.32 -5.53 5.18
C THR A 133 -1.66 -4.69 6.40
N ALA A 134 -1.25 -5.16 7.58
CA ALA A 134 -1.29 -4.38 8.82
C ALA A 134 0.04 -3.64 8.99
N VAL A 135 0.02 -2.32 8.82
CA VAL A 135 1.19 -1.45 8.98
C VAL A 135 1.20 -0.87 10.38
N THR A 136 2.32 -0.99 11.09
CA THR A 136 2.56 -0.34 12.38
C THR A 136 3.47 0.86 12.17
N LEU A 137 2.93 2.06 12.37
CA LEU A 137 3.70 3.30 12.39
C LEU A 137 4.29 3.50 13.79
N THR A 138 5.51 4.01 13.86
CA THR A 138 6.19 4.35 15.11
C THR A 138 6.70 5.78 15.04
N ALA A 139 6.26 6.63 15.95
CA ALA A 139 6.71 8.01 16.07
C ALA A 139 7.89 8.10 17.05
N ARG A 140 8.91 8.87 16.66
CA ARG A 140 10.02 9.25 17.53
C ARG A 140 10.19 10.76 17.49
N ALA A 141 9.95 11.41 18.62
CA ALA A 141 10.19 12.83 18.76
C ALA A 141 11.70 13.13 18.71
N ALA A 142 12.08 14.25 18.09
CA ALA A 142 13.45 14.74 18.13
C ALA A 142 13.75 15.41 19.48
N SER A 143 15.02 15.73 19.73
CA SER A 143 15.41 16.51 20.91
C SER A 143 14.63 17.84 20.97
N GLY A 144 14.15 18.22 22.15
CA GLY A 144 13.32 19.41 22.33
C GLY A 144 11.91 19.29 21.76
N SER A 145 11.41 18.08 21.47
CA SER A 145 10.02 17.83 21.05
C SER A 145 9.38 16.68 21.82
N THR A 146 8.06 16.70 21.94
CA THR A 146 7.24 15.60 22.44
C THR A 146 6.27 15.12 21.36
N PHE A 147 5.96 13.83 21.37
CA PHE A 147 4.91 13.28 20.52
C PHE A 147 3.55 13.49 21.20
N ALA A 148 2.66 14.21 20.54
CA ALA A 148 1.34 14.56 21.05
C ALA A 148 0.26 13.53 20.68
N GLY A 149 0.38 12.89 19.52
CA GLY A 149 -0.57 11.86 19.10
C GLY A 149 -0.74 11.73 17.59
N TRP A 150 -1.52 10.72 17.22
CA TRP A 150 -1.92 10.37 15.86
C TRP A 150 -3.32 10.88 15.53
N SER A 151 -3.56 11.23 14.27
CA SER A 151 -4.89 11.47 13.71
C SER A 151 -5.03 10.95 12.27
N GLY A 152 -6.26 10.94 11.76
CA GLY A 152 -6.58 10.41 10.43
C GLY A 152 -6.96 8.93 10.46
N ALA A 153 -6.32 8.12 9.63
CA ALA A 153 -6.64 6.69 9.49
C ALA A 153 -6.27 5.83 10.72
N CYS A 154 -5.54 6.40 11.67
CA CYS A 154 -5.36 5.84 13.00
C CYS A 154 -5.21 6.99 14.02
N THR A 155 -5.59 6.73 15.27
CA THR A 155 -5.69 7.76 16.33
C THR A 155 -5.12 7.24 17.64
N GLY A 156 -4.68 8.14 18.50
CA GLY A 156 -4.23 7.82 19.86
C GLY A 156 -2.91 8.48 20.21
N THR A 157 -2.47 8.33 21.46
CA THR A 157 -1.28 8.99 21.99
C THR A 157 -0.10 8.03 22.20
N ALA A 158 -0.30 6.73 22.01
CA ALA A 158 0.78 5.75 22.04
C ALA A 158 1.80 6.07 20.94
N SER A 159 3.09 5.81 21.21
CA SER A 159 4.16 6.03 20.24
C SER A 159 4.02 5.17 18.97
N THR A 160 3.14 4.17 18.97
CA THR A 160 2.83 3.32 17.83
C THR A 160 1.37 3.44 17.40
N CYS A 161 1.11 3.23 16.11
CA CYS A 161 -0.22 3.31 15.51
C CYS A 161 -0.39 2.20 14.46
N LYS A 162 -1.42 1.37 14.59
CA LYS A 162 -1.67 0.27 13.64
C LYS A 162 -2.71 0.69 12.60
N VAL A 163 -2.39 0.52 11.32
CA VAL A 163 -3.24 0.83 10.16
C VAL A 163 -3.40 -0.43 9.31
N SER A 164 -4.64 -0.87 9.07
CA SER A 164 -4.91 -1.97 8.14
C SER A 164 -5.24 -1.44 6.75
N MET A 165 -4.53 -1.90 5.73
CA MET A 165 -4.64 -1.36 4.37
C MET A 165 -5.81 -1.96 3.58
N SER A 166 -6.93 -1.24 3.52
CA SER A 166 -8.10 -1.61 2.70
C SER A 166 -8.39 -0.64 1.55
N ALA A 167 -7.75 0.52 1.57
CA ALA A 167 -7.83 1.60 0.60
C ALA A 167 -6.61 2.51 0.82
N ALA A 168 -6.45 3.53 -0.02
CA ALA A 168 -5.50 4.59 0.27
C ALA A 168 -5.86 5.27 1.60
N LYS A 169 -4.85 5.53 2.44
CA LYS A 169 -5.03 6.03 3.81
C LYS A 169 -4.02 7.13 4.11
N ALA A 170 -4.41 8.06 4.98
CA ALA A 170 -3.55 9.13 5.46
C ALA A 170 -3.54 9.17 6.99
N VAL A 171 -2.36 9.33 7.59
CA VAL A 171 -2.16 9.46 9.04
C VAL A 171 -1.33 10.71 9.32
N ALA A 172 -1.70 11.50 10.32
CA ALA A 172 -0.89 12.61 10.79
C ALA A 172 -0.27 12.29 12.15
N ALA A 173 1.02 12.56 12.31
CA ALA A 173 1.75 12.50 13.57
C ALA A 173 2.00 13.92 14.09
N THR A 174 1.49 14.23 15.27
CA THR A 174 1.66 15.56 15.86
C THR A 174 2.84 15.56 16.83
N PHE A 175 3.81 16.44 16.60
CA PHE A 175 4.92 16.70 17.49
C PHE A 175 4.85 18.15 17.96
N ASN A 176 4.92 18.37 19.27
CA ASN A 176 4.97 19.72 19.84
C ASN A 176 6.37 19.98 20.38
N ARG A 177 6.82 21.24 20.38
CA ARG A 177 8.07 21.57 21.09
C ARG A 177 7.90 21.20 22.54
N SER A 178 8.88 20.49 23.09
CA SER A 178 9.01 20.38 24.53
C SER A 178 9.29 21.79 25.01
N MET A 179 8.40 22.37 25.82
CA MET A 179 8.78 23.51 26.65
C MET A 179 9.71 22.99 27.74
N SER A 180 10.92 22.62 27.31
CA SER A 180 12.03 22.38 28.20
C SER A 180 12.57 23.75 28.55
N SER A 181 12.60 24.05 29.85
CA SER A 181 13.40 25.09 30.47
C SER A 181 14.91 24.85 30.21
N SER A 182 15.34 24.73 28.95
CA SER A 182 16.74 24.59 28.55
C SER A 182 17.40 25.94 28.24
N TYR A 183 16.61 27.01 28.19
CA TYR A 183 17.10 28.37 28.40
C TYR A 183 16.51 28.87 29.73
N PRO A 184 17.30 28.94 30.83
CA PRO A 184 16.82 29.59 32.07
C PRO A 184 16.54 31.10 31.88
N THR A 185 16.74 31.63 30.67
CA THR A 185 16.50 33.03 30.28
C THR A 185 15.23 33.23 29.45
N GLU A 186 14.49 32.18 29.05
CA GLU A 186 13.20 32.36 28.36
C GLU A 186 12.05 32.25 29.38
N ALA A 187 11.22 33.30 29.43
CA ALA A 187 10.00 33.30 30.21
C ALA A 187 9.02 32.24 29.66
N ALA A 188 8.60 31.30 30.50
CA ALA A 188 7.56 30.33 30.16
C ALA A 188 6.25 30.74 30.84
N LEU A 189 5.18 30.90 30.06
CA LEU A 189 3.83 31.07 30.61
C LEU A 189 3.40 29.72 31.22
N LEU A 190 3.26 29.68 32.55
CA LEU A 190 3.01 28.42 33.27
C LEU A 190 1.52 28.05 33.31
N THR A 191 0.61 29.02 33.45
CA THR A 191 -0.85 28.80 33.52
C THR A 191 -1.61 30.14 33.55
N THR A 192 -2.88 30.15 33.12
CA THR A 192 -3.86 31.20 33.49
C THR A 192 -4.49 30.83 34.83
N LEU A 193 -4.63 31.76 35.76
CA LEU A 193 -5.25 31.55 37.08
C LEU A 193 -6.62 32.22 37.11
N VAL A 194 -7.60 31.62 37.79
CA VAL A 194 -8.87 32.30 38.10
C VAL A 194 -8.61 33.44 39.10
N PRO A 195 -9.48 34.47 39.20
CA PRO A 195 -9.29 35.53 40.18
C PRO A 195 -9.23 34.97 41.61
N GLY A 196 -8.18 35.31 42.34
CA GLY A 196 -7.96 34.80 43.69
C GLY A 196 -6.63 35.26 44.29
N ALA A 197 -6.47 34.99 45.59
CA ALA A 197 -5.20 35.19 46.27
C ALA A 197 -4.29 33.98 46.06
N TYR A 198 -3.08 34.21 45.54
CA TYR A 198 -2.09 33.17 45.27
C TYR A 198 -0.75 33.50 45.90
N THR A 199 -0.02 32.45 46.28
CA THR A 199 1.38 32.54 46.68
C THR A 199 2.23 31.87 45.61
N ALA A 200 3.14 32.62 44.99
CA ALA A 200 4.15 32.07 44.10
C ALA A 200 5.29 31.47 44.93
N ILE A 201 5.53 30.16 44.79
CA ILE A 201 6.67 29.47 45.41
C ILE A 201 7.65 29.10 44.30
N VAL A 202 8.83 29.72 44.30
CA VAL A 202 9.90 29.43 43.34
C VAL A 202 10.97 28.58 44.02
N ARG A 203 11.39 27.50 43.35
CA ARG A 203 12.48 26.63 43.81
C ARG A 203 13.42 26.34 42.66
N GLY A 204 14.73 26.48 42.90
CA GLY A 204 15.73 26.16 41.89
C GLY A 204 15.77 24.67 41.57
N ALA A 205 15.95 24.34 40.28
CA ALA A 205 16.11 22.97 39.82
C ALA A 205 17.35 22.34 40.47
N GLY A 206 17.20 21.13 41.03
CA GLY A 206 18.32 20.42 41.67
C GLY A 206 18.98 21.19 42.82
N THR A 207 18.22 21.99 43.58
CA THR A 207 18.71 22.82 44.71
C THR A 207 19.66 23.97 44.32
N THR A 208 19.68 24.36 43.05
CA THR A 208 20.47 25.50 42.59
C THR A 208 19.87 26.84 43.06
N ALA A 209 20.70 27.89 43.08
CA ALA A 209 20.29 29.28 43.32
C ALA A 209 20.37 30.09 42.02
N GLY A 210 19.45 31.03 41.83
CA GLY A 210 19.40 31.89 40.64
C GLY A 210 18.32 32.96 40.76
N ASN A 211 18.29 33.87 39.78
CA ASN A 211 17.25 34.90 39.69
C ASN A 211 16.04 34.32 38.95
N ALA A 212 14.85 34.49 39.52
CA ALA A 212 13.60 34.17 38.86
C ALA A 212 12.75 35.45 38.76
N LEU A 213 12.22 35.71 37.56
CA LEU A 213 11.20 36.75 37.35
C LEU A 213 9.84 36.05 37.24
N VAL A 214 8.91 36.46 38.08
CA VAL A 214 7.50 36.02 38.02
C VAL A 214 6.68 37.25 37.67
N GLU A 215 6.03 37.21 36.51
CA GLU A 215 5.10 38.27 36.10
C GLU A 215 3.68 37.70 36.09
N VAL A 216 2.75 38.47 36.65
CA VAL A 216 1.32 38.20 36.62
C VAL A 216 0.67 39.43 36.00
N PHE A 217 -0.04 39.22 34.91
CA PHE A 217 -0.78 40.27 34.22
C PHE A 217 -2.25 39.85 34.13
N ASP A 218 -3.14 40.83 34.17
CA ASP A 218 -4.53 40.58 33.81
C ASP A 218 -4.61 40.23 32.32
N GLN A 219 -5.44 39.24 32.00
CA GLN A 219 -5.75 38.90 30.63
C GLN A 219 -6.97 39.74 30.24
N ASP A 220 -6.74 40.83 29.52
CA ASP A 220 -7.78 41.74 29.01
C ASP A 220 -8.89 41.02 28.23
#